data_AF-A0A2N0BAS6-F1
#
_entry.id   AF-A0A2N0BAS6-F1
#
_cell.length_a   1.000
_cell.length_b   1.000
_cell.length_c   1.000
_cell.angle_alpha   90.00
_cell.angle_beta   90.00
_cell.angle_gamma   90.00
#
_symmetry.space_group_name_H-M   'P 1'
#
loop_
_entity.id
_entity.type
_entity.pdbx_description
1 polymer ?
#
loop_
_entity_poly.entity_id
_entity_poly.type
_entity_poly.pdbx_seq_one_letter_code
_entity_poly.pdbx_strand_id
1 'polypeptide(L)' 'DTPHIRKLKDTTLPLLTRGIILYKVADFQEALINFEQALKVYPEDIVSILYRKRCQEYIASPPTGNWIGVQHLLEK' A
#
# COMPACT_ATOMS: atom_id res chain seq x y z
N ASP A 1 -8.08 4.43 24.21
CA ASP A 1 -8.69 4.62 22.88
C ASP A 1 -9.09 6.07 22.64
N THR A 2 -8.33 6.80 21.83
CA THR A 2 -8.73 8.13 21.40
C THR A 2 -9.69 7.97 20.21
N PRO A 3 -10.97 8.42 20.30
CA PRO A 3 -11.98 8.19 19.27
C PRO A 3 -11.57 8.66 17.85
N HIS A 4 -10.62 9.61 17.77
CA HIS A 4 -10.04 10.06 16.52
C HIS A 4 -9.24 8.96 15.78
N ILE A 5 -8.44 8.16 16.51
CA ILE A 5 -7.64 7.07 15.92
C ILE A 5 -8.55 5.96 15.38
N ARG A 6 -9.67 5.68 16.07
CA ARG A 6 -10.64 4.68 15.63
C ARG A 6 -11.32 5.08 14.32
N LYS A 7 -11.77 6.34 14.20
CA LYS A 7 -12.42 6.85 12.99
C LYS A 7 -11.47 6.89 11.78
N LEU A 8 -10.20 7.23 12.00
CA LEU A 8 -9.18 7.17 10.97
C LEU A 8 -8.97 5.73 10.48
N LYS A 9 -8.84 4.77 11.41
CA LYS A 9 -8.74 3.34 11.08
C LYS A 9 -9.94 2.84 10.29
N ASP A 10 -11.17 3.13 10.71
CA ASP A 10 -12.38 2.69 10.00
C ASP A 10 -12.43 3.19 8.55
N THR A 11 -11.90 4.39 8.30
CA THR A 11 -11.92 5.00 6.95
C THR A 11 -10.78 4.49 6.06
N THR A 12 -9.58 4.29 6.62
CA THR A 12 -8.42 3.86 5.83
C THR A 12 -8.28 2.34 5.70
N LEU A 13 -8.84 1.56 6.63
CA LEU A 13 -8.77 0.09 6.60
C LEU A 13 -9.27 -0.55 5.30
N PRO A 14 -10.43 -0.18 4.72
CA PRO A 14 -10.88 -0.76 3.45
C PRO A 14 -9.94 -0.41 2.29
N LEU A 15 -9.40 0.82 2.27
CA LEU A 15 -8.45 1.27 1.26
C LEU A 15 -7.14 0.50 1.35
N LEU A 16 -6.61 0.33 2.57
CA LEU A 16 -5.42 -0.48 2.84
C LEU A 16 -5.62 -1.94 2.42
N THR A 17 -6.75 -2.53 2.80
CA THR A 17 -7.05 -3.94 2.49
C THR A 17 -7.10 -4.16 0.98
N ARG A 18 -7.82 -3.29 0.26
CA ARG A 18 -7.93 -3.35 -1.20
C ARG A 18 -6.57 -3.12 -1.86
N GLY A 19 -5.81 -2.12 -1.43
CA GLY A 19 -4.46 -1.85 -1.93
C GLY A 19 -3.51 -3.03 -1.76
N ILE A 20 -3.55 -3.72 -0.62
CA ILE A 20 -2.71 -4.91 -0.37
C ILE A 20 -3.12 -6.09 -1.26
N ILE A 21 -4.42 -6.29 -1.50
CA ILE A 21 -4.90 -7.35 -2.41
C ILE A 21 -4.39 -7.09 -3.83
N LEU A 22 -4.56 -5.85 -4.33
CA LEU A 22 -4.10 -5.44 -5.66
C LEU A 22 -2.57 -5.55 -5.79
N TYR A 23 -1.84 -5.12 -4.77
CA TYR A 23 -0.39 -5.26 -4.70
C TYR A 23 0.05 -6.72 -4.82
N LYS A 24 -0.65 -7.66 -4.15
CA LYS A 24 -0.32 -9.10 -4.22
C LYS A 24 -0.54 -9.71 -5.61
N VAL A 25 -1.48 -9.18 -6.39
CA VAL A 25 -1.74 -9.63 -7.78
C VAL A 25 -0.96 -8.83 -8.83
N ALA A 26 0.06 -8.07 -8.41
CA ALA A 26 0.89 -7.20 -9.24
C ALA A 26 0.13 -6.06 -9.95
N ASP A 27 -1.09 -5.74 -9.50
CA ASP A 27 -1.84 -4.58 -9.99
C ASP A 27 -1.37 -3.33 -9.25
N PHE A 28 -0.14 -2.93 -9.53
CA PHE A 28 0.55 -1.86 -8.80
C PHE A 28 -0.08 -0.48 -9.04
N GLN A 29 -0.69 -0.26 -10.20
CA GLN A 29 -1.37 1.00 -10.52
C GLN A 29 -2.62 1.18 -9.65
N GLU A 30 -3.51 0.19 -9.62
CA GLU A 30 -4.71 0.26 -8.79
C GLU A 30 -4.36 0.23 -7.30
N ALA A 31 -3.33 -0.54 -6.91
CA ALA A 31 -2.82 -0.55 -5.55
C ALA A 31 -2.34 0.85 -5.12
N LEU A 32 -1.58 1.53 -5.97
CA LEU A 32 -1.07 2.88 -5.72
C LEU A 32 -2.21 3.87 -5.42
N ILE A 33 -3.28 3.85 -6.23
CA ILE A 33 -4.44 4.72 -6.05
C ILE A 33 -5.07 4.51 -4.67
N ASN A 34 -5.23 3.26 -4.24
CA ASN A 34 -5.81 2.95 -2.93
C ASN A 34 -4.95 3.48 -1.77
N PHE A 35 -3.62 3.33 -1.86
CA PHE A 35 -2.71 3.87 -0.84
C PHE A 35 -2.67 5.40 -0.82
N GLU A 36 -2.74 6.05 -1.98
CA GLU A 36 -2.82 7.51 -2.05
C GLU A 36 -4.15 8.04 -1.48
N GLN A 37 -5.26 7.34 -1.70
CA GLN A 37 -6.54 7.66 -1.06
C GLN A 37 -6.46 7.50 0.47
N ALA A 38 -5.82 6.45 0.96
CA ALA A 38 -5.61 6.25 2.39
C ALA A 38 -4.77 7.38 3.00
N LEU A 39 -3.71 7.82 2.30
CA LEU A 39 -2.85 8.94 2.74
C LEU A 39 -3.54 10.31 2.70
N LYS A 40 -4.56 10.50 1.85
CA LYS A 40 -5.39 11.72 1.90
C LYS A 40 -6.21 11.81 3.18
N VAL A 41 -6.60 10.66 3.74
CA VAL A 41 -7.37 10.57 5.00
C VAL A 41 -6.44 10.57 6.21
N TYR A 42 -5.36 9.81 6.16
CA TYR A 42 -4.36 9.73 7.21
C TYR A 42 -2.93 9.82 6.61
N PRO A 43 -2.38 11.04 6.47
CA PRO A 43 -1.08 11.26 5.83
C PRO A 43 0.10 10.59 6.52
N GLU A 44 -0.03 10.30 7.82
CA GLU A 44 1.03 9.69 8.65
C GLU A 44 0.96 8.15 8.67
N ASP A 45 0.09 7.53 7.86
CA ASP A 45 -0.02 6.07 7.78
C ASP A 45 1.24 5.45 7.17
N ILE A 46 2.08 4.90 8.04
CA ILE A 46 3.35 4.24 7.68
C ILE A 46 3.13 3.10 6.65
N VAL A 47 2.03 2.34 6.77
CA VAL A 47 1.74 1.24 5.85
C VAL A 47 1.45 1.80 4.47
N SER A 48 0.56 2.79 4.38
CA SER A 48 0.23 3.42 3.10
C SER A 48 1.45 4.09 2.45
N ILE A 49 2.31 4.77 3.22
CA ILE A 49 3.55 5.37 2.70
C ILE A 49 4.47 4.30 2.09
N LEU A 50 4.70 3.21 2.83
CA LEU A 50 5.59 2.12 2.41
C LEU A 50 5.09 1.48 1.11
N TYR A 51 3.82 1.08 1.07
CA TYR A 51 3.28 0.40 -0.09
C TYR A 51 3.13 1.32 -1.30
N ARG A 52 2.79 2.61 -1.12
CA ARG A 52 2.81 3.61 -2.18
C ARG A 52 4.18 3.66 -2.86
N LYS A 53 5.25 3.77 -2.07
CA LYS A 53 6.63 3.83 -2.59
C LYS A 53 6.97 2.57 -3.39
N ARG A 54 6.63 1.39 -2.86
CA ARG A 54 6.84 0.10 -3.54
C ARG A 54 6.08 0.02 -4.85
N CYS A 55 4.81 0.42 -4.88
CA CYS A 55 4.02 0.45 -6.10
C CYS A 55 4.68 1.35 -7.16
N GLN A 56 5.17 2.54 -6.77
CA GLN A 56 5.89 3.43 -7.70
C GLN A 56 7.17 2.79 -8.24
N GLU A 57 7.95 2.13 -7.38
CA GLU A 57 9.15 1.40 -7.78
C GLU A 57 8.82 0.27 -8.77
N TYR A 58 7.77 -0.52 -8.54
CA TYR A 58 7.39 -1.63 -9.41
C TYR A 58 6.68 -1.19 -10.70
N ILE A 59 6.01 -0.04 -10.71
CA ILE A 59 5.49 0.54 -11.95
C ILE A 59 6.65 1.00 -12.83
N ALA A 60 7.68 1.63 -12.24
CA ALA A 60 8.85 2.09 -12.96
C ALA A 60 9.80 0.95 -13.36
N SER A 61 9.93 -0.06 -12.51
CA SER A 61 10.77 -1.25 -12.70
C SER A 61 9.95 -2.50 -12.38
N PRO A 62 9.19 -3.02 -13.37
CA PRO A 62 8.35 -4.19 -13.17
C PRO A 62 9.18 -5.38 -12.69
N PRO A 63 8.72 -6.12 -11.67
CA PRO A 63 9.44 -7.29 -11.19
C PRO A 63 9.60 -8.32 -12.32
N THR A 64 10.85 -8.66 -12.64
CA THR A 64 11.19 -9.65 -13.67
C THR A 64 11.05 -11.05 -13.09
N GLY A 65 9.83 -11.59 -13.07
CA GLY A 65 9.57 -12.95 -12.60
C GLY A 65 8.13 -13.18 -12.16
N ASN A 66 7.86 -14.36 -11.60
CA ASN A 66 6.55 -14.71 -11.07
C ASN A 66 6.37 -13.97 -9.73
N TRP A 67 5.70 -12.82 -9.76
CA TRP A 67 5.43 -12.03 -8.57
C TRP A 67 4.62 -12.83 -7.54
N ILE A 68 5.21 -13.08 -6.37
CA ILE A 68 4.57 -13.83 -5.26
C ILE A 68 3.98 -12.92 -4.17
N GLY A 69 3.95 -11.60 -4.39
CA GLY A 69 3.44 -10.64 -3.40
C GLY A 69 4.35 -10.43 -2.19
N VAL A 70 5.59 -10.93 -2.21
CA VAL A 70 6.58 -10.81 -1.14
C VAL A 70 7.81 -10.11 -1.69
N GLN A 71 8.15 -8.96 -1.12
CA GLN A 71 9.46 -8.36 -1.33
C GLN A 71 10.43 -9.03 -0.36
N HIS A 72 11.41 -9.80 -0.87
CA HIS A 72 12.58 -10.12 -0.08
C HIS A 72 13.25 -8.79 0.26
N LEU A 73 13.25 -8.42 1.54
CA LEU A 73 14.17 -7.38 2.00
C LEU A 73 15.56 -7.96 1.76
N LEU A 74 16.21 -7.55 0.67
CA LEU A 74 17.65 -7.71 0.56
C LEU A 74 18.22 -6.74 1.60
N GLU A 75 18.38 -7.23 2.83
CA GLU A 75 19.24 -6.61 3.82
C GLU A 75 20.63 -6.48 3.17
N LYS A 76 21.11 -5.23 3.07
CA LYS A 76 22.46 -4.93 2.60
C LYS A 76 23.49 -5.22 3.69
#